data_AF-A0A1Y4MG37-F1
#
_entry.id   AF-A0A1Y4MG37-F1
#
_cell.length_a   1.000
_cell.length_b   1.000
_cell.length_c   1.000
_cell.angle_alpha   90.00
_cell.angle_beta   90.00
_cell.angle_gamma   90.00
#
_symmetry.space_group_name_H-M   'P 1'
#
loop_
_entity.id
_entity.type
_entity.pdbx_description
1 polymer ?
#
loop_
_entity_poly.entity_id
_entity_poly.type
_entity_poly.pdbx_seq_one_letter_code
_entity_poly.pdbx_strand_id
1 'polypeptide(L)'
;MQYCEKCKVHVRGLHANCPLCQGPLTGEGETPNCVFPAHTYQAPRYHLLIRSMIFASIAAIVICATVNILLGGRRWWLFIAAAVACMWVCLYSVIRRRNNIPKNIIWLVFWLSLIAVLWDLFTGRRGWSIDYVIPAICVLAMIAMAAIAIVLRLRIEEYMIYVLLDGLFGIVPLLFLTLGWVRVSFPSILCVAASILSLAALLSFQGETLLSELRRRLHL
;
A
#
# COMPACT_ATOMS: atom_id res chain seq x y z
N MET A 1 -23.56 -37.98 24.17
CA MET A 1 -23.15 -36.70 24.81
C MET A 1 -22.44 -36.98 26.14
N GLN A 2 -21.39 -36.22 26.50
CA GLN A 2 -20.66 -36.41 27.76
C GLN A 2 -21.34 -35.65 28.91
N TYR A 3 -21.26 -36.14 30.15
CA TYR A 3 -21.84 -35.48 31.33
C TYR A 3 -20.76 -35.09 32.34
N CYS A 4 -20.90 -33.92 32.95
CA CYS A 4 -20.05 -33.50 34.06
C CYS A 4 -20.80 -33.56 35.38
N GLU A 5 -20.39 -34.42 36.31
CA GLU A 5 -21.03 -34.55 37.62
C GLU A 5 -20.85 -33.33 38.52
N LYS A 6 -19.69 -32.65 38.40
CA LYS A 6 -19.37 -31.47 39.22
C LYS A 6 -20.25 -30.27 38.87
N CYS A 7 -20.51 -30.08 37.58
CA CYS A 7 -21.20 -28.91 37.04
C CYS A 7 -22.62 -29.21 36.56
N LYS A 8 -23.02 -30.50 36.60
CA LYS A 8 -24.34 -31.02 36.20
C LYS A 8 -24.77 -30.60 34.80
N VAL A 9 -23.81 -30.49 33.88
CA VAL A 9 -24.04 -30.07 32.48
C VAL A 9 -23.74 -31.20 31.51
N HIS A 10 -24.50 -31.24 30.41
CA HIS A 10 -24.22 -32.09 29.27
C HIS A 10 -23.32 -31.34 28.26
N VAL A 11 -22.20 -31.96 27.91
CA VAL A 11 -21.22 -31.45 26.95
C VAL A 11 -21.40 -32.19 25.63
N ARG A 12 -21.53 -31.44 24.54
CA ARG A 12 -21.59 -31.98 23.17
C ARG A 12 -20.18 -32.16 22.61
N GLY A 13 -19.96 -33.23 21.85
CA GLY A 13 -18.67 -33.57 21.25
C GLY A 13 -17.77 -34.42 22.17
N LEU A 14 -16.54 -34.63 21.72
CA LEU A 14 -15.52 -35.41 22.41
C LEU A 14 -14.51 -34.45 23.07
N HIS A 15 -14.70 -34.18 24.36
CA HIS A 15 -13.77 -33.36 25.14
C HIS A 15 -13.10 -34.21 26.22
N ALA A 16 -11.82 -33.94 26.50
CA ALA A 16 -11.09 -34.63 27.57
C ALA A 16 -11.59 -34.20 28.95
N ASN A 17 -11.83 -32.89 29.13
CA ASN A 17 -12.28 -32.29 30.39
C ASN A 17 -13.46 -31.35 30.15
N CYS A 18 -14.26 -31.09 31.19
CA CYS A 18 -15.34 -30.11 31.12
C CYS A 18 -14.80 -28.69 30.84
N PRO A 19 -15.28 -27.97 29.81
CA PRO A 19 -14.80 -26.61 29.49
C PRO A 19 -15.16 -25.57 30.57
N LEU A 20 -16.17 -25.84 31.40
CA LEU A 20 -16.64 -24.92 32.43
C LEU A 20 -15.85 -25.03 33.73
N CYS A 21 -15.59 -26.26 34.18
CA CYS A 21 -15.00 -26.50 35.49
C CYS A 21 -13.82 -27.46 35.52
N GLN A 22 -13.35 -27.88 34.33
CA GLN A 22 -12.18 -28.73 34.11
C GLN A 22 -12.21 -30.08 34.83
N GLY A 23 -13.38 -30.47 35.36
CA GLY A 23 -13.57 -31.78 35.97
C GLY A 23 -13.63 -32.90 34.95
N PRO A 24 -13.47 -34.16 35.41
CA PRO A 24 -13.61 -35.34 34.57
C PRO A 24 -15.05 -35.43 34.03
N LEU A 25 -15.16 -35.92 32.79
CA LEU A 25 -16.43 -36.17 32.12
C LEU A 25 -16.71 -37.67 32.11
N THR A 26 -17.97 -38.03 32.36
CA THR A 26 -18.44 -39.43 32.40
C THR A 26 -19.35 -39.70 31.19
N GLY A 27 -19.23 -40.88 30.58
CA GLY A 27 -20.03 -41.35 29.44
C GLY A 27 -19.26 -41.44 28.12
N GLU A 28 -19.77 -42.25 27.19
CA GLU A 28 -19.24 -42.36 25.83
C GLU A 28 -19.57 -41.09 25.04
N GLY A 29 -18.52 -40.36 24.65
CA GLY A 29 -18.67 -39.19 23.79
C GLY A 29 -19.05 -39.64 22.37
N GLU A 30 -20.01 -38.95 21.77
CA GLU A 30 -20.35 -39.16 20.36
C GLU A 30 -19.14 -38.77 19.49
N THR A 31 -18.83 -39.59 18.48
CA THR A 31 -17.77 -39.32 17.51
C THR A 31 -17.94 -37.91 16.92
N PRO A 32 -16.86 -37.14 16.77
CA PRO A 32 -16.96 -35.74 16.45
C PRO A 32 -17.46 -35.60 15.01
N ASN A 33 -18.75 -35.32 14.83
CA ASN A 33 -19.13 -34.42 13.76
C ASN A 33 -18.52 -33.06 14.13
N CYS A 34 -17.29 -32.82 13.68
CA CYS A 34 -16.55 -31.59 13.91
C CYS A 34 -17.45 -30.41 13.54
N VAL A 35 -18.04 -29.77 14.55
CA VAL A 35 -18.90 -28.57 14.38
C VAL A 35 -18.08 -27.39 13.84
N PHE A 36 -16.76 -27.46 13.96
CA PHE A 36 -15.85 -26.52 13.34
C PHE A 36 -15.33 -27.07 12.01
N PRO A 37 -15.53 -26.36 10.88
CA PRO A 37 -14.87 -26.71 9.65
C PRO A 37 -13.36 -26.65 9.87
N ALA A 38 -12.65 -27.74 9.57
CA ALA A 38 -11.20 -27.71 9.52
C ALA A 38 -10.81 -26.67 8.45
N HIS A 39 -10.23 -25.55 8.87
CA HIS A 39 -9.62 -24.62 7.93
C HIS A 39 -8.45 -25.34 7.24
N THR A 40 -8.69 -25.85 6.04
CA THR A 40 -7.61 -26.32 5.17
C THR A 40 -6.73 -25.11 4.88
N TYR A 41 -5.51 -25.09 5.43
CA TYR A 41 -4.50 -24.11 5.05
C TYR A 41 -4.15 -24.36 3.58
N GLN A 42 -4.83 -23.65 2.68
CA GLN A 42 -4.48 -23.63 1.28
C GLN A 42 -3.22 -22.76 1.16
N ALA A 43 -2.07 -23.39 0.97
CA ALA A 43 -0.86 -22.66 0.64
C ALA A 43 -1.16 -21.76 -0.57
N PRO A 44 -0.89 -20.45 -0.49
CA PRO A 44 -1.29 -19.55 -1.56
C PRO A 44 -0.63 -19.97 -2.87
N ARG A 45 -1.43 -20.15 -3.94
CA ARG A 45 -0.97 -20.55 -5.29
C ARG A 45 0.18 -19.68 -5.83
N TYR A 46 0.31 -18.45 -5.33
CA TYR A 46 1.34 -17.49 -5.73
C TYR A 46 2.68 -17.63 -4.99
N HIS A 47 2.79 -18.50 -3.97
CA HIS A 47 4.02 -18.60 -3.16
C HIS A 47 5.24 -19.03 -4.00
N LEU A 48 5.05 -19.97 -4.93
CA LEU A 48 6.12 -20.42 -5.82
C LEU A 48 6.55 -19.31 -6.79
N LEU A 49 5.59 -18.56 -7.34
CA LEU A 49 5.83 -17.45 -8.27
C LEU A 49 6.54 -16.27 -7.58
N ILE A 50 6.15 -15.92 -6.36
CA ILE A 50 6.85 -14.87 -5.59
C ILE A 50 8.28 -15.32 -5.29
N ARG A 51 8.49 -16.57 -4.89
CA ARG A 51 9.82 -17.11 -4.60
C ARG A 51 10.72 -17.12 -5.84
N SER A 52 10.18 -17.49 -7.01
CA SER A 52 10.92 -17.44 -8.27
C SER A 52 11.23 -16.00 -8.69
N MET A 53 10.31 -15.05 -8.49
CA MET A 53 10.58 -13.62 -8.73
C MET A 53 11.68 -13.08 -7.82
N ILE A 54 11.68 -13.43 -6.53
CA ILE A 54 12.72 -13.02 -5.57
C ILE A 54 14.07 -13.54 -6.07
N PHE A 55 14.14 -14.83 -6.36
CA PHE A 55 15.37 -15.44 -6.86
C PHE A 55 15.86 -14.80 -8.16
N ALA A 56 14.97 -14.58 -9.13
CA ALA A 56 15.30 -13.92 -10.39
C ALA A 56 15.79 -12.48 -10.18
N SER A 57 15.18 -11.73 -9.25
CA SER A 57 15.59 -10.36 -8.95
C SER A 57 16.96 -10.29 -8.28
N ILE A 58 17.27 -11.21 -7.36
CA ILE A 58 18.59 -11.33 -6.75
C ILE A 58 19.62 -11.74 -7.81
N ALA A 59 19.31 -12.74 -8.64
CA ALA A 59 20.18 -13.19 -9.71
C ALA A 59 20.48 -12.06 -10.69
N ALA A 60 19.48 -11.29 -11.12
CA ALA A 60 19.67 -10.13 -12.00
C ALA A 60 20.62 -9.09 -11.37
N ILE A 61 20.43 -8.73 -10.11
CA ILE A 61 21.32 -7.79 -9.40
C ILE A 61 22.75 -8.34 -9.33
N VAL A 62 22.91 -9.61 -8.96
CA VAL A 62 24.23 -10.25 -8.83
C VAL A 62 24.93 -10.33 -10.18
N ILE A 63 24.27 -10.82 -11.23
CA ILE A 63 24.83 -10.90 -12.59
C ILE A 63 25.26 -9.52 -13.07
N CYS A 64 24.39 -8.52 -12.94
CA CYS A 64 24.71 -7.16 -13.37
C CYS A 64 25.84 -6.53 -12.55
N ALA A 65 25.92 -6.80 -11.24
CA ALA A 65 27.01 -6.34 -10.40
C ALA A 65 28.33 -6.99 -10.81
N THR A 66 28.35 -8.31 -11.02
CA THR A 66 29.53 -9.06 -11.47
C THR A 66 30.02 -8.54 -12.83
N VAL A 67 29.13 -8.40 -13.81
CA VAL A 67 29.46 -7.84 -15.14
C VAL A 67 30.02 -6.42 -15.03
N ASN A 68 29.44 -5.58 -14.16
CA ASN A 68 29.91 -4.22 -13.95
C ASN A 68 31.31 -4.15 -13.33
N ILE A 69 31.64 -5.07 -12.43
CA ILE A 69 32.98 -5.16 -11.82
C ILE A 69 33.99 -5.65 -12.86
N LEU A 70 33.66 -6.68 -13.64
CA LEU A 70 34.55 -7.21 -14.68
C LEU A 70 34.85 -6.20 -15.78
N LEU A 71 33.88 -5.38 -16.17
CA LEU A 71 34.05 -4.38 -17.24
C LEU A 71 34.73 -3.07 -16.75
N GLY A 72 35.14 -2.98 -15.49
CA GLY A 72 35.84 -1.81 -14.94
C GLY A 72 35.04 -0.50 -15.02
N GLY A 73 33.72 -0.60 -15.21
CA GLY A 73 32.86 0.52 -15.58
C GLY A 73 32.26 1.29 -14.40
N ARG A 74 31.70 2.46 -14.71
CA ARG A 74 30.87 3.30 -13.83
C ARG A 74 29.74 2.46 -13.23
N ARG A 75 29.34 2.70 -11.96
CA ARG A 75 28.43 1.85 -11.14
C ARG A 75 26.99 1.73 -11.69
N TRP A 76 26.79 1.14 -12.87
CA TRP A 76 25.49 1.06 -13.55
C TRP A 76 24.58 -0.02 -12.95
N TRP A 77 25.18 -1.04 -12.33
CA TRP A 77 24.46 -2.09 -11.59
C TRP A 77 23.50 -1.52 -10.52
N LEU A 78 23.86 -0.37 -9.95
CA LEU A 78 23.02 0.30 -8.97
C LEU A 78 21.64 0.64 -9.60
N PHE A 79 21.58 1.12 -10.87
CA PHE A 79 20.31 1.55 -11.49
C PHE A 79 19.34 0.38 -11.62
N ILE A 80 19.90 -0.79 -11.88
CA ILE A 80 19.16 -2.05 -11.97
C ILE A 80 18.63 -2.44 -10.58
N ALA A 81 19.45 -2.27 -9.53
CA ALA A 81 18.99 -2.46 -8.16
C ALA A 81 17.85 -1.50 -7.77
N ALA A 82 17.91 -0.23 -8.17
CA ALA A 82 16.84 0.74 -7.95
C ALA A 82 15.54 0.36 -8.69
N ALA A 83 15.65 -0.07 -9.94
CA ALA A 83 14.50 -0.53 -10.72
C ALA A 83 13.83 -1.75 -10.07
N VAL A 84 14.64 -2.71 -9.60
CA VAL A 84 14.16 -3.88 -8.87
C VAL A 84 13.49 -3.47 -7.55
N ALA A 85 14.07 -2.54 -6.81
CA ALA A 85 13.48 -2.02 -5.57
C ALA A 85 12.12 -1.35 -5.81
N CYS A 86 12.01 -0.49 -6.83
CA CYS A 86 10.74 0.14 -7.21
C CYS A 86 9.69 -0.90 -7.60
N MET A 87 10.06 -1.92 -8.38
CA MET A 87 9.18 -3.02 -8.75
C MET A 87 8.64 -3.76 -7.53
N TRP A 88 9.50 -4.09 -6.56
CA TRP A 88 9.08 -4.77 -5.32
C TRP A 88 8.15 -3.91 -4.46
N VAL A 89 8.40 -2.59 -4.37
CA VAL A 89 7.52 -1.67 -3.64
C VAL A 89 6.13 -1.62 -4.29
N CYS A 90 6.05 -1.50 -5.62
CA CYS A 90 4.79 -1.54 -6.36
C CYS A 90 4.06 -2.86 -6.13
N LEU A 91 4.75 -3.99 -6.25
CA LEU A 91 4.18 -5.32 -6.07
C LEU A 91 3.66 -5.54 -4.64
N TYR A 92 4.45 -5.15 -3.64
CA TYR A 92 4.09 -5.24 -2.23
C TYR A 92 2.87 -4.39 -1.89
N SER A 93 2.81 -3.17 -2.43
CA SER A 93 1.67 -2.25 -2.30
C SER A 93 0.38 -2.88 -2.82
N VAL A 94 0.42 -3.47 -4.03
CA VAL A 94 -0.74 -4.15 -4.63
C VAL A 94 -1.20 -5.38 -3.84
N ILE A 95 -0.26 -6.19 -3.33
CA ILE A 95 -0.59 -7.44 -2.64
C ILE A 95 -1.15 -7.20 -1.24
N ARG A 96 -0.55 -6.30 -0.46
CA ARG A 96 -0.80 -6.24 1.00
C ARG A 96 -2.01 -5.38 1.40
N ARG A 97 -2.44 -4.44 0.56
CA ARG A 97 -3.35 -3.33 0.98
C ARG A 97 -4.59 -3.18 0.08
N ARG A 98 -5.24 -4.29 -0.29
CA ARG A 98 -6.49 -4.26 -1.10
C ARG A 98 -7.67 -3.53 -0.43
N ASN A 99 -7.68 -3.41 0.89
CA ASN A 99 -8.86 -2.94 1.63
C ASN A 99 -8.98 -1.41 1.74
N ASN A 100 -7.90 -0.64 1.51
CA ASN A 100 -7.90 0.82 1.62
C ASN A 100 -7.06 1.44 0.50
N ILE A 101 -7.70 1.72 -0.63
CA ILE A 101 -7.02 2.17 -1.86
C ILE A 101 -6.29 3.51 -1.68
N PRO A 102 -6.89 4.57 -1.07
CA PRO A 102 -6.20 5.85 -0.90
C PRO A 102 -4.97 5.74 -0.01
N LYS A 103 -5.09 5.00 1.11
CA LYS A 103 -3.99 4.72 2.02
C LYS A 103 -2.84 3.98 1.33
N ASN A 104 -3.18 3.12 0.37
CA ASN A 104 -2.18 2.38 -0.40
C ASN A 104 -1.37 3.32 -1.31
N ILE A 105 -2.03 4.26 -1.98
CA ILE A 105 -1.39 5.24 -2.86
C ILE A 105 -0.44 6.13 -2.06
N ILE A 106 -0.84 6.61 -0.88
CA ILE A 106 0.04 7.39 0.01
C ILE A 106 1.33 6.62 0.33
N TRP A 107 1.18 5.36 0.76
CA TRP A 107 2.33 4.52 1.08
C TRP A 107 3.21 4.26 -0.15
N LEU A 108 2.61 4.07 -1.31
CA LEU A 108 3.33 3.87 -2.57
C LEU A 108 4.16 5.11 -2.93
N VAL A 109 3.55 6.29 -2.91
CA VAL A 109 4.23 7.57 -3.17
C VAL A 109 5.36 7.79 -2.16
N PHE A 110 5.12 7.53 -0.88
CA PHE A 110 6.12 7.66 0.18
C PHE A 110 7.34 6.77 -0.06
N TRP A 111 7.13 5.46 -0.28
CA TRP A 111 8.24 4.52 -0.49
C TRP A 111 9.00 4.80 -1.78
N LEU A 112 8.31 5.13 -2.88
CA LEU A 112 8.98 5.48 -4.14
C LEU A 112 9.79 6.77 -4.01
N SER A 113 9.26 7.78 -3.33
CA SER A 113 9.98 9.04 -3.05
C SER A 113 11.19 8.79 -2.16
N LEU A 114 11.05 7.96 -1.13
CA LEU A 114 12.14 7.61 -0.23
C LEU A 114 13.28 6.89 -0.97
N ILE A 115 12.95 5.91 -1.81
CA ILE A 115 13.92 5.20 -2.65
C ILE A 115 14.60 6.18 -3.60
N ALA A 116 13.86 7.09 -4.23
CA ALA A 116 14.42 8.09 -5.15
C ALA A 116 15.40 9.04 -4.45
N VAL A 117 15.09 9.48 -3.22
CA VAL A 117 15.98 10.35 -2.43
C VAL A 117 17.23 9.59 -1.98
N LEU A 118 17.08 8.39 -1.43
CA LEU A 118 18.21 7.52 -1.07
C LEU A 118 19.12 7.29 -2.27
N TRP A 119 18.52 7.05 -3.44
CA TRP A 119 19.21 6.84 -4.68
C TRP A 119 20.02 8.06 -5.14
N ASP A 120 19.44 9.26 -5.08
CA ASP A 120 20.14 10.50 -5.42
C ASP A 120 21.31 10.75 -4.44
N LEU A 121 21.13 10.43 -3.16
CA LEU A 121 22.20 10.49 -2.16
C LEU A 121 23.38 9.56 -2.50
N PHE A 122 23.11 8.31 -2.91
CA PHE A 122 24.16 7.35 -3.28
C PHE A 122 24.85 7.64 -4.61
N THR A 123 24.19 8.33 -5.54
CA THR A 123 24.72 8.63 -6.88
C THR A 123 25.38 10.00 -7.02
N GLY A 124 25.46 10.76 -5.93
CA GLY A 124 26.27 11.99 -5.82
C GLY A 124 25.46 13.29 -5.65
N ARG A 125 24.26 13.23 -5.06
CA ARG A 125 23.39 14.40 -4.75
C ARG A 125 23.21 15.34 -5.94
N ARG A 126 22.64 14.83 -7.02
CA ARG A 126 22.42 15.66 -8.23
C ARG A 126 21.11 16.45 -8.15
N GLY A 127 20.24 16.16 -7.18
CA GLY A 127 18.96 16.83 -7.00
C GLY A 127 17.86 16.30 -7.93
N TRP A 128 18.17 15.28 -8.75
CA TRP A 128 17.26 14.80 -9.80
C TRP A 128 15.97 14.18 -9.24
N SER A 129 16.07 13.59 -8.05
CA SER A 129 14.91 13.02 -7.34
C SER A 129 13.88 14.09 -6.99
N ILE A 130 14.31 15.23 -6.47
CA ILE A 130 13.46 16.35 -6.05
C ILE A 130 12.95 17.11 -7.28
N ASP A 131 13.80 17.31 -8.28
CA ASP A 131 13.46 18.09 -9.46
C ASP A 131 12.45 17.39 -10.39
N TYR A 132 12.53 16.06 -10.55
CA TYR A 132 11.73 15.35 -11.55
C TYR A 132 10.94 14.18 -10.97
N VAL A 133 11.57 13.34 -10.14
CA VAL A 133 10.98 12.07 -9.75
C VAL A 133 9.80 12.27 -8.80
N ILE A 134 9.94 13.10 -7.76
CA ILE A 134 8.87 13.35 -6.79
C ILE A 134 7.67 14.04 -7.47
N PRO A 135 7.83 15.15 -8.22
CA PRO A 135 6.70 15.76 -8.94
C PRO A 135 6.01 14.79 -9.90
N ALA A 136 6.76 13.97 -10.64
CA ALA A 136 6.19 12.99 -11.56
C ALA A 136 5.37 11.90 -10.84
N ILE A 137 5.87 11.39 -9.71
CA ILE A 137 5.14 10.41 -8.90
C ILE A 137 3.86 11.03 -8.32
N CYS A 138 3.92 12.29 -7.87
CA CYS A 138 2.73 13.01 -7.39
C CYS A 138 1.67 13.15 -8.49
N VAL A 139 2.05 13.59 -9.70
CA VAL A 139 1.13 13.66 -10.85
C VAL A 139 0.54 12.30 -11.19
N LEU A 140 1.36 11.25 -11.23
CA LEU A 140 0.89 9.90 -11.52
C LEU A 140 -0.10 9.40 -10.44
N ALA A 141 0.15 9.72 -9.18
CA ALA A 141 -0.75 9.40 -8.07
C ALA A 141 -2.08 10.14 -8.19
N MET A 142 -2.08 11.43 -8.55
CA MET A 142 -3.29 12.21 -8.79
C MET A 142 -4.11 11.62 -9.95
N ILE A 143 -3.46 11.27 -11.07
CA ILE A 143 -4.12 10.63 -12.22
C ILE A 143 -4.70 9.27 -11.82
N ALA A 144 -3.94 8.44 -11.11
CA ALA A 144 -4.40 7.13 -10.66
C ALA A 144 -5.62 7.25 -9.72
N MET A 145 -5.59 8.22 -8.80
CA MET A 145 -6.71 8.53 -7.92
C MET A 145 -7.95 8.95 -8.71
N ALA A 146 -7.81 9.87 -9.67
CA ALA A 146 -8.91 10.30 -10.52
C ALA A 146 -9.50 9.14 -11.33
N ALA A 147 -8.65 8.31 -11.93
CA ALA A 147 -9.08 7.11 -12.66
C ALA A 147 -9.84 6.13 -11.75
N ILE A 148 -9.35 5.90 -10.54
CA ILE A 148 -10.02 5.04 -9.54
C ILE A 148 -11.38 5.63 -9.15
N ALA A 149 -11.47 6.95 -8.91
CA ALA A 149 -12.72 7.65 -8.62
C ALA A 149 -13.78 7.44 -9.70
N ILE A 150 -13.36 7.52 -10.97
CA ILE A 150 -14.26 7.32 -12.13
C ILE A 150 -14.65 5.85 -12.27
N VAL A 151 -13.69 4.92 -12.23
CA VAL A 151 -13.94 3.49 -12.49
C VAL A 151 -14.74 2.83 -11.38
N LEU A 152 -14.41 3.10 -10.11
CA LEU A 152 -15.08 2.48 -8.97
C LEU A 152 -16.36 3.22 -8.57
N ARG A 153 -16.69 4.35 -9.21
CA ARG A 153 -17.84 5.21 -8.87
C ARG A 153 -17.95 5.42 -7.37
N LEU A 154 -16.90 6.00 -6.80
CA LEU A 154 -16.75 6.11 -5.34
C LEU A 154 -17.95 6.82 -4.70
N ARG A 155 -18.24 6.46 -3.44
CA ARG A 155 -19.29 7.11 -2.64
C ARG A 155 -18.83 8.52 -2.25
N ILE A 156 -19.79 9.41 -2.06
CA ILE A 156 -19.60 10.84 -1.71
C ILE A 156 -18.67 10.99 -0.49
N GLU A 157 -18.79 10.11 0.50
CA GLU A 157 -17.98 10.08 1.72
C GLU A 157 -16.47 9.91 1.46
N GLU A 158 -16.10 9.24 0.38
CA GLU A 158 -14.71 8.97 0.05
C GLU A 158 -14.07 10.16 -0.70
N TYR A 159 -14.85 11.02 -1.38
CA TYR A 159 -14.32 12.17 -2.13
C TYR A 159 -13.57 13.18 -1.25
N MET A 160 -13.94 13.33 0.02
CA MET A 160 -13.23 14.23 0.95
C MET A 160 -11.76 13.81 1.14
N ILE A 161 -11.49 12.51 1.22
CA ILE A 161 -10.13 11.97 1.31
C ILE A 161 -9.35 12.25 0.02
N TYR A 162 -10.01 12.20 -1.13
CA TYR A 162 -9.38 12.47 -2.43
C TYR A 162 -8.99 13.93 -2.58
N VAL A 163 -9.87 14.87 -2.23
CA VAL A 163 -9.58 16.32 -2.21
C VAL A 163 -8.41 16.62 -1.26
N LEU A 164 -8.41 16.05 -0.06
CA LEU A 164 -7.34 16.24 0.91
C LEU A 164 -5.98 15.72 0.37
N LEU A 165 -5.99 14.55 -0.27
CA LEU A 165 -4.78 13.95 -0.82
C LEU A 165 -4.26 14.68 -2.06
N ASP A 166 -5.17 15.11 -2.92
CA ASP A 166 -4.84 15.90 -4.11
C ASP A 166 -4.21 17.24 -3.73
N GLY A 167 -4.78 17.92 -2.73
CA GLY A 167 -4.19 19.12 -2.13
C GLY A 167 -2.83 18.84 -1.48
N LEU A 168 -2.70 17.74 -0.73
CA LEU A 168 -1.41 17.35 -0.14
C LEU A 168 -0.33 17.14 -1.22
N PHE A 169 -0.66 16.43 -2.30
CA PHE A 169 0.27 16.19 -3.41
C PHE A 169 0.60 17.45 -4.21
N GLY A 170 -0.27 18.46 -4.24
CA GLY A 170 0.04 19.78 -4.80
C GLY A 170 0.90 20.66 -3.87
N ILE A 171 0.66 20.61 -2.57
CA ILE A 171 1.40 21.41 -1.58
C ILE A 171 2.86 20.95 -1.47
N VAL A 172 3.15 19.64 -1.56
CA VAL A 172 4.52 19.12 -1.42
C VAL A 172 5.50 19.72 -2.47
N PRO A 173 5.22 19.68 -3.79
CA PRO A 173 6.04 20.34 -4.79
C PRO A 173 6.07 21.87 -4.65
N LEU A 174 4.97 22.49 -4.19
CA LEU A 174 4.92 23.92 -3.91
C LEU A 174 5.90 24.30 -2.80
N LEU A 175 5.95 23.51 -1.71
CA LEU A 175 6.92 23.71 -0.63
C LEU A 175 8.35 23.60 -1.15
N PHE A 176 8.65 22.59 -1.98
CA PHE A 176 9.98 22.45 -2.57
C PHE A 176 10.38 23.65 -3.46
N LEU A 177 9.43 24.23 -4.19
CA LEU A 177 9.63 25.48 -4.95
C LEU A 177 9.92 26.66 -4.02
N THR A 178 9.11 26.87 -2.98
CA THR A 178 9.25 28.02 -2.06
C THR A 178 10.53 27.95 -1.21
N LEU A 179 10.98 26.75 -0.86
CA LEU A 179 12.22 26.52 -0.11
C LEU A 179 13.47 26.66 -1.00
N GLY A 180 13.32 26.83 -2.32
CA GLY A 180 14.43 26.94 -3.27
C GLY A 180 15.25 25.65 -3.40
N TRP A 181 14.67 24.50 -3.03
CA TRP A 181 15.36 23.20 -3.11
C TRP A 181 15.37 22.63 -4.54
N VAL A 182 14.49 23.14 -5.39
CA VAL A 182 14.32 22.72 -6.78
C VAL A 182 15.23 23.54 -7.68
N ARG A 183 16.10 22.87 -8.45
CA ARG A 183 16.93 23.51 -9.49
C ARG A 183 16.18 23.65 -10.80
N VAL A 184 15.24 22.74 -11.09
CA VAL A 184 14.43 22.76 -12.32
C VAL A 184 12.96 22.90 -11.96
N SER A 185 12.42 24.11 -12.07
CA SER A 185 11.08 24.44 -11.57
C SER A 185 9.93 23.86 -12.41
N PHE A 186 10.17 23.52 -13.67
CA PHE A 186 9.13 23.12 -14.63
C PHE A 186 8.27 21.92 -14.18
N PRO A 187 8.84 20.78 -13.72
CA PRO A 187 8.05 19.63 -13.29
C PRO A 187 7.22 19.91 -12.04
N SER A 188 7.77 20.66 -11.09
CA SER A 188 7.06 21.06 -9.87
C SER A 188 5.90 22.01 -10.16
N ILE A 189 6.10 22.99 -11.06
CA ILE A 189 5.02 23.91 -11.49
C ILE A 189 3.90 23.12 -12.18
N LEU A 190 4.25 22.18 -13.06
CA LEU A 190 3.26 21.34 -13.73
C LEU A 190 2.46 20.49 -12.72
N CYS A 191 3.12 19.97 -11.69
CA CYS A 191 2.44 19.22 -10.63
C CYS A 191 1.46 20.09 -9.84
N VAL A 192 1.86 21.31 -9.48
CA VAL A 192 0.97 22.26 -8.79
C VAL A 192 -0.21 22.64 -9.67
N ALA A 193 0.03 22.94 -10.96
CA ALA A 193 -1.03 23.25 -11.91
C ALA A 193 -2.01 22.09 -12.10
N ALA A 194 -1.49 20.85 -12.20
CA ALA A 194 -2.31 19.65 -12.29
C ALA A 194 -3.20 19.47 -11.06
N SER A 195 -2.65 19.67 -9.85
CA SER A 195 -3.40 19.62 -8.58
C SER A 195 -4.51 20.69 -8.51
N ILE A 196 -4.23 21.91 -8.96
CA ILE A 196 -5.25 22.98 -8.99
C ILE A 196 -6.38 22.62 -9.97
N LEU A 197 -6.03 22.09 -11.15
CA LEU A 197 -7.01 21.67 -12.14
C LEU A 197 -7.87 20.50 -11.66
N SER A 198 -7.28 19.49 -11.01
CA SER A 198 -8.03 18.36 -10.45
C SER A 198 -8.94 18.80 -9.31
N LEU A 199 -8.46 19.65 -8.39
CA LEU A 199 -9.29 20.25 -7.35
C LEU A 199 -10.46 21.05 -7.92
N ALA A 200 -10.20 21.90 -8.92
CA ALA A 200 -11.23 22.69 -9.58
C ALA A 200 -12.28 21.80 -10.27
N ALA A 201 -11.84 20.72 -10.93
CA ALA A 201 -12.75 19.74 -11.53
C ALA A 201 -13.61 19.05 -10.46
N LEU A 202 -12.99 18.55 -9.38
CA LEU A 202 -13.69 17.90 -8.26
C LEU A 202 -14.73 18.83 -7.62
N LEU A 203 -14.39 20.09 -7.38
CA LEU A 203 -15.30 21.09 -6.81
C LEU A 203 -16.43 21.47 -7.78
N SER A 204 -16.16 21.56 -9.08
CA SER A 204 -17.20 21.90 -10.07
C SER A 204 -18.23 20.78 -10.23
N PHE A 205 -17.79 19.51 -10.25
CA PHE A 205 -18.69 18.37 -10.43
C PHE A 205 -19.36 17.89 -9.13
N GLN A 206 -18.72 18.06 -7.96
CA GLN A 206 -19.16 17.48 -6.68
C GLN A 206 -19.14 18.50 -5.52
N GLY A 207 -19.10 19.81 -5.80
CA GLY A 207 -18.92 20.85 -4.77
C GLY A 207 -20.04 20.94 -3.75
N GLU A 208 -21.31 20.93 -4.20
CA GLU A 208 -22.50 21.00 -3.33
C GLU A 208 -22.56 19.81 -2.35
N THR A 209 -22.26 18.61 -2.85
CA THR A 209 -22.27 17.38 -2.04
C THR A 209 -21.09 17.34 -1.06
N LEU A 210 -19.90 17.75 -1.50
CA LEU A 210 -18.73 17.89 -0.63
C LEU A 210 -18.98 18.89 0.51
N LEU A 211 -19.52 20.07 0.21
CA LEU A 211 -19.84 21.10 1.20
C LEU A 211 -20.85 20.61 2.24
N SER A 212 -21.87 19.85 1.80
CA SER A 212 -22.87 19.28 2.71
C SER A 212 -22.28 18.26 3.70
N GLU A 213 -21.36 17.41 3.24
CA GLU A 213 -20.70 16.40 4.09
C GLU A 213 -19.64 17.05 4.99
N LEU A 214 -18.93 18.07 4.50
CA LEU A 214 -17.97 18.85 5.28
C LEU A 214 -18.68 19.55 6.43
N ARG A 215 -19.83 20.18 6.15
CA ARG A 215 -20.70 20.81 7.15
C ARG A 215 -21.17 19.82 8.21
N ARG A 216 -21.59 18.62 7.78
CA ARG A 216 -22.02 17.54 8.67
C ARG A 216 -20.92 17.03 9.60
N ARG A 217 -19.67 16.97 9.14
CA ARG A 217 -18.52 16.48 9.94
C ARG A 217 -17.86 17.55 10.79
N LEU A 218 -17.87 18.80 10.33
CA LEU A 218 -17.35 19.96 11.07
C LEU A 218 -18.38 20.59 12.01
N HIS A 219 -19.60 20.05 12.11
CA HIS A 219 -20.68 20.58 12.95
C HIS A 219 -20.93 22.09 12.73
N LEU A 220 -20.93 22.53 11.46
CA LEU A 220 -21.20 23.92 11.03
C LEU A 220 -22.60 24.07 10.40
#